data_AF-A0A3A9AD66-F1
#
_entry.id   AF-A0A3A9AD66-F1
#
_cell.length_a   1.000
_cell.length_b   1.000
_cell.length_c   1.000
_cell.angle_alpha   90.00
_cell.angle_beta   90.00
_cell.angle_gamma   90.00
#
_symmetry.space_group_name_H-M   'P 1'
#
loop_
_entity.id
_entity.type
_entity.pdbx_description
1 polymer ?
#
loop_
_entity_poly.entity_id
_entity_poly.type
_entity_poly.pdbx_seq_one_letter_code
_entity_poly.pdbx_strand_id
1 'polypeptide(L)'
;MDIILFGCGVSGYEALCFLGEENVKCFCDNNPDVVQSKKFGKPVLSFMEMKSWRKSVIILCVKNRKDIYDMARQCEENGIYDYVAYELCKDSFSGGEEFLNYVNDPENRNSMRKKMWFARIKTLEMQVSFLKQHADIRSLKPATGWLRERQLDCVRTSAEFLTLIEPLEIHPFLCGGNLIGYVRHGGFVPWDDDIDFSLIRSEYEQFKEYCRTNLNEKEWCWEDMADHFSVWRCQNGVKGIGMDFFVLDYYAEDYPFEALLDCSRRVREKLMSAVSLKDKIRVFERAVTKNRQYTVPQSSRIYFGVDNTEMDHKYHKGYIPEEVLFPLKKVKWEGEKFWVPNQPEEFALYEFEDIWKFPEDVGIPRHFGTAVNE
;
A
#
# COMPACT_ATOMS: atom_id res chain seq x y z
N MET A 1 -13.11 -29.87 -27.78
CA MET A 1 -12.93 -28.65 -26.97
C MET A 1 -13.51 -27.50 -27.75
N ASP A 2 -14.34 -26.65 -27.17
CA ASP A 2 -14.92 -25.52 -27.91
C ASP A 2 -13.91 -24.38 -27.92
N ILE A 3 -13.52 -23.90 -29.10
CA ILE A 3 -12.62 -22.75 -29.24
C ILE A 3 -13.40 -21.52 -29.62
N ILE A 4 -13.16 -20.45 -28.87
CA ILE A 4 -13.75 -19.14 -29.12
C ILE A 4 -12.62 -18.16 -29.41
N LEU A 5 -12.69 -17.46 -30.54
CA LEU A 5 -11.77 -16.38 -30.85
C LEU A 5 -12.31 -15.08 -30.28
N PHE A 6 -11.63 -14.51 -29.28
CA PHE A 6 -12.00 -13.22 -28.72
C PHE A 6 -11.29 -12.12 -29.51
N GLY A 7 -12.05 -11.38 -30.31
CA GLY A 7 -11.61 -10.38 -31.28
C GLY A 7 -11.91 -10.85 -32.71
N CYS A 8 -12.88 -10.25 -33.39
CA CYS A 8 -13.29 -10.63 -34.76
C CYS A 8 -12.68 -9.74 -35.86
N GLY A 9 -11.61 -9.01 -35.54
CA GLY A 9 -10.86 -8.17 -36.49
C GLY A 9 -9.88 -8.96 -37.35
N VAL A 10 -8.85 -8.27 -37.86
CA VAL A 10 -7.81 -8.88 -38.73
C VAL A 10 -7.10 -10.04 -38.05
N SER A 11 -6.68 -9.87 -36.79
CA SER A 11 -6.03 -10.95 -36.00
C SER A 11 -6.95 -12.16 -35.80
N GLY A 12 -8.24 -11.92 -35.58
CA GLY A 12 -9.24 -12.98 -35.46
C GLY A 12 -9.41 -13.78 -36.75
N TYR A 13 -9.39 -13.09 -37.89
CA TYR A 13 -9.43 -13.76 -39.20
C TYR A 13 -8.15 -14.57 -39.45
N GLU A 14 -6.97 -14.00 -39.17
CA GLU A 14 -5.69 -14.70 -39.28
C GLU A 14 -5.66 -15.95 -38.40
N ALA A 15 -6.14 -15.85 -37.15
CA ALA A 15 -6.27 -16.97 -36.24
C ALA A 15 -7.27 -18.03 -36.74
N LEU A 16 -8.42 -17.60 -37.28
CA LEU A 16 -9.40 -18.52 -37.88
C LEU A 16 -8.78 -19.33 -39.03
N CYS A 17 -8.06 -18.67 -39.94
CA CYS A 17 -7.36 -19.33 -41.03
C CYS A 17 -6.25 -20.27 -40.54
N PHE A 18 -5.49 -19.83 -39.54
CA PHE A 18 -4.39 -20.62 -38.96
C PHE A 18 -4.88 -21.89 -38.27
N LEU A 19 -5.99 -21.80 -37.53
CA LEU A 19 -6.53 -22.91 -36.73
C LEU A 19 -7.45 -23.85 -37.52
N GLY A 20 -7.97 -23.42 -38.67
CA GLY A 20 -9.00 -24.14 -39.43
C GLY A 20 -10.40 -23.76 -38.94
N GLU A 21 -11.31 -23.47 -39.89
CA GLU A 21 -12.66 -23.00 -39.59
C GLU A 21 -13.47 -24.01 -38.77
N GLU A 22 -13.29 -25.30 -39.02
CA GLU A 22 -13.97 -26.40 -38.33
C GLU A 22 -13.64 -26.49 -36.84
N ASN A 23 -12.47 -25.99 -36.43
CA ASN A 23 -12.00 -26.04 -35.05
C ASN A 23 -12.50 -24.85 -34.21
N VAL A 24 -13.00 -23.79 -34.85
CA VAL A 24 -13.47 -22.57 -34.20
C VAL A 24 -15.00 -22.55 -34.12
N LYS A 25 -15.55 -22.42 -32.92
CA LYS A 25 -17.00 -22.42 -32.72
C LYS A 25 -17.64 -21.08 -33.08
N CYS A 26 -17.05 -19.99 -32.58
CA CYS A 26 -17.57 -18.64 -32.77
C CYS A 26 -16.49 -17.59 -32.47
N PHE A 27 -16.82 -16.33 -32.78
CA PHE A 27 -16.09 -15.18 -32.26
C PHE A 27 -16.78 -14.64 -31.00
N CYS A 28 -16.02 -13.93 -30.18
CA CYS A 28 -16.49 -13.02 -29.16
C CYS A 28 -15.92 -11.63 -29.46
N ASP A 29 -16.65 -10.55 -29.23
CA ASP A 29 -16.11 -9.19 -29.36
C ASP A 29 -16.78 -8.24 -28.36
N ASN A 30 -16.03 -7.20 -27.93
CA ASN A 30 -16.56 -6.16 -27.04
C ASN A 30 -17.26 -5.04 -27.81
N ASN A 31 -17.05 -4.96 -29.14
CA ASN A 31 -17.70 -3.94 -29.96
C ASN A 31 -19.20 -4.29 -30.19
N PRO A 32 -20.14 -3.49 -29.65
CA PRO A 32 -21.57 -3.77 -29.77
C PRO A 32 -22.06 -3.78 -31.23
N ASP A 33 -21.39 -3.08 -32.14
CA ASP A 33 -21.80 -2.98 -33.55
C ASP A 33 -21.61 -4.29 -34.33
N VAL A 34 -20.76 -5.19 -33.83
CA VAL A 34 -20.47 -6.48 -34.48
C VAL A 34 -21.05 -7.67 -33.72
N VAL A 35 -21.45 -7.48 -32.46
CA VAL A 35 -22.13 -8.50 -31.66
C VAL A 35 -23.45 -8.92 -32.34
N GLN A 36 -23.80 -10.20 -32.22
CA GLN A 36 -24.97 -10.81 -32.87
C GLN A 36 -24.95 -10.76 -34.41
N SER A 37 -23.83 -10.37 -35.01
CA SER A 37 -23.58 -10.50 -36.45
C SER A 37 -22.91 -11.84 -36.78
N LYS A 38 -22.65 -12.05 -38.08
CA LYS A 38 -21.75 -13.11 -38.56
C LYS A 38 -20.50 -12.49 -39.16
N LYS A 39 -19.33 -12.98 -38.75
CA LYS A 39 -18.03 -12.63 -39.33
C LYS A 39 -17.36 -13.92 -39.79
N PHE A 40 -16.91 -13.94 -41.04
CA PHE A 40 -16.24 -15.10 -41.65
C PHE A 40 -17.04 -16.41 -41.48
N GLY A 41 -18.36 -16.34 -41.67
CA GLY A 41 -19.26 -17.50 -41.52
C GLY A 41 -19.56 -17.93 -40.08
N LYS A 42 -18.92 -17.34 -39.07
CA LYS A 42 -19.10 -17.66 -37.64
C LYS A 42 -19.93 -16.58 -36.92
N PRO A 43 -20.78 -16.96 -35.95
CA PRO A 43 -21.48 -15.97 -35.13
C PRO A 43 -20.50 -15.20 -34.23
N VAL A 44 -20.84 -13.95 -33.93
CA VAL A 44 -20.09 -13.11 -32.98
C VAL A 44 -20.92 -12.92 -31.72
N LEU A 45 -20.42 -13.39 -30.58
CA LEU A 45 -21.04 -13.26 -29.28
C LEU A 45 -20.55 -11.99 -28.58
N SER A 46 -21.38 -11.45 -27.69
CA SER A 46 -20.89 -10.53 -26.66
C SER A 46 -20.06 -11.27 -25.61
N PHE A 47 -19.22 -10.53 -24.89
CA PHE A 47 -18.47 -11.06 -23.76
C PHE A 47 -19.38 -11.69 -22.69
N MET A 48 -20.54 -11.10 -22.43
CA MET A 48 -21.50 -11.62 -21.43
C MET A 48 -22.11 -12.96 -21.84
N GLU A 49 -22.43 -13.13 -23.13
CA GLU A 49 -22.91 -14.39 -23.67
C GLU A 49 -21.80 -15.45 -23.59
N MET A 50 -20.58 -15.11 -24.02
CA MET A 50 -19.43 -16.00 -23.97
C MET A 50 -19.11 -16.47 -22.55
N LYS A 51 -19.20 -15.57 -21.54
CA LYS A 51 -18.95 -15.90 -20.12
C LYS A 51 -19.80 -17.06 -19.61
N SER A 52 -20.98 -17.30 -20.18
CA SER A 52 -21.85 -18.42 -19.80
C SER A 52 -21.32 -19.79 -20.26
N TRP A 53 -20.31 -19.84 -21.14
CA TRP A 53 -19.79 -21.06 -21.75
C TRP A 53 -18.57 -21.60 -21.00
N ARG A 54 -18.82 -22.46 -19.99
CA ARG A 54 -17.80 -22.92 -19.04
C ARG A 54 -16.81 -23.99 -19.54
N LYS A 55 -16.88 -24.43 -20.80
CA LYS A 55 -16.02 -25.51 -21.34
C LYS A 55 -15.27 -25.09 -22.61
N SER A 56 -15.09 -23.78 -22.79
CA SER A 56 -14.42 -23.23 -23.96
C SER A 56 -13.02 -22.75 -23.62
N VAL A 57 -12.09 -22.90 -24.56
CA VAL A 57 -10.81 -22.20 -24.52
C VAL A 57 -10.92 -20.95 -25.37
N ILE A 58 -10.56 -19.83 -24.76
CA ILE A 58 -10.59 -18.53 -25.39
C ILE A 58 -9.22 -18.24 -26.00
N ILE A 59 -9.19 -17.87 -27.26
CA ILE A 59 -7.98 -17.40 -27.92
C ILE A 59 -8.14 -15.89 -28.11
N LEU A 60 -7.29 -15.10 -27.44
CA LEU A 60 -7.29 -13.64 -27.55
C LEU A 60 -6.61 -13.25 -28.87
N CYS A 61 -7.35 -12.55 -29.73
CA CYS A 61 -6.99 -12.22 -31.10
C CYS A 61 -6.95 -10.70 -31.30
N VAL A 62 -5.88 -10.06 -30.82
CA VAL A 62 -5.62 -8.63 -31.02
C VAL A 62 -4.13 -8.37 -31.21
N LYS A 63 -3.77 -7.54 -32.21
CA LYS A 63 -2.37 -7.27 -32.59
C LYS A 63 -1.61 -6.42 -31.58
N ASN A 64 -2.29 -5.48 -30.93
CA ASN A 64 -1.64 -4.58 -29.99
C ASN A 64 -1.42 -5.28 -28.65
N ARG A 65 -0.17 -5.32 -28.18
CA ARG A 65 0.22 -5.95 -26.92
C ARG A 65 -0.51 -5.38 -25.71
N LYS A 66 -0.83 -4.08 -25.69
CA LYS A 66 -1.61 -3.46 -24.60
C LYS A 66 -3.01 -4.08 -24.53
N ASP A 67 -3.68 -4.16 -25.68
CA ASP A 67 -5.05 -4.68 -25.78
C ASP A 67 -5.11 -6.16 -25.40
N ILE A 68 -4.06 -6.94 -25.67
CA ILE A 68 -3.95 -8.33 -25.18
C ILE A 68 -4.06 -8.38 -23.65
N TYR A 69 -3.32 -7.52 -22.95
CA TYR A 69 -3.35 -7.48 -21.48
C TYR A 69 -4.67 -6.98 -20.94
N ASP A 70 -5.33 -6.04 -21.63
CA ASP A 70 -6.64 -5.53 -21.23
C ASP A 70 -7.73 -6.61 -21.40
N MET A 71 -7.71 -7.36 -22.50
CA MET A 71 -8.61 -8.51 -22.70
C MET A 71 -8.32 -9.66 -21.73
N ALA A 72 -7.04 -9.96 -21.47
CA ALA A 72 -6.65 -10.96 -20.49
C ALA A 72 -7.13 -10.55 -19.08
N ARG A 73 -6.99 -9.27 -18.70
CA ARG A 73 -7.51 -8.75 -17.43
C ARG A 73 -9.03 -8.91 -17.35
N GLN A 74 -9.76 -8.57 -18.41
CA GLN A 74 -11.21 -8.77 -18.49
C GLN A 74 -11.58 -10.24 -18.26
N CYS A 75 -10.83 -11.20 -18.81
CA CYS A 75 -11.02 -12.62 -18.53
C CYS A 75 -10.78 -12.97 -17.06
N GLU A 76 -9.63 -12.58 -16.48
CA GLU A 76 -9.25 -12.87 -15.10
C GLU A 76 -10.25 -12.29 -14.09
N GLU A 77 -10.63 -11.02 -14.23
CA GLU A 77 -11.62 -10.33 -13.38
C GLU A 77 -13.02 -10.96 -13.44
N ASN A 78 -13.30 -11.71 -14.51
CA ASN A 78 -14.57 -12.41 -14.70
C ASN A 78 -14.50 -13.91 -14.41
N GLY A 79 -13.40 -14.39 -13.82
CA GLY A 79 -13.19 -15.80 -13.46
C GLY A 79 -12.99 -16.73 -14.66
N ILE A 80 -12.52 -16.20 -15.79
CA ILE A 80 -12.24 -16.96 -17.00
C ILE A 80 -10.72 -17.18 -17.12
N TYR A 81 -10.29 -18.41 -16.88
CA TYR A 81 -8.87 -18.77 -16.80
C TYR A 81 -8.39 -19.60 -17.98
N ASP A 82 -9.30 -20.17 -18.77
CA ASP A 82 -8.95 -20.99 -19.93
C ASP A 82 -8.78 -20.13 -21.18
N TYR A 83 -7.74 -19.29 -21.19
CA TYR A 83 -7.42 -18.45 -22.34
C TYR A 83 -5.93 -18.44 -22.71
N VAL A 84 -5.64 -18.12 -23.98
CA VAL A 84 -4.29 -17.94 -24.53
C VAL A 84 -4.24 -16.73 -25.46
N ALA A 85 -3.10 -16.04 -25.51
CA ALA A 85 -2.91 -14.88 -26.38
C ALA A 85 -2.25 -15.29 -27.71
N TYR A 86 -3.01 -15.34 -28.80
CA TYR A 86 -2.57 -15.83 -30.10
C TYR A 86 -1.31 -15.12 -30.60
N GLU A 87 -1.34 -13.79 -30.64
CA GLU A 87 -0.25 -12.96 -31.18
C GLU A 87 1.07 -13.07 -30.40
N LEU A 88 1.04 -13.55 -29.15
CA LEU A 88 2.25 -13.71 -28.35
C LEU A 88 2.95 -15.07 -28.55
N CYS A 89 2.28 -16.02 -29.21
CA CYS A 89 2.76 -17.41 -29.25
C CYS A 89 2.63 -18.09 -30.61
N LYS A 90 1.87 -17.56 -31.57
CA LYS A 90 1.65 -18.19 -32.88
C LYS A 90 2.94 -18.59 -33.59
N ASP A 91 3.98 -17.77 -33.51
CA ASP A 91 5.27 -18.01 -34.17
C ASP A 91 6.09 -19.13 -33.52
N SER A 92 5.65 -19.65 -32.36
CA SER A 92 6.27 -20.81 -31.71
C SER A 92 5.77 -22.15 -32.26
N PHE A 93 4.81 -22.14 -33.19
CA PHE A 93 4.18 -23.33 -33.74
C PHE A 93 4.27 -23.34 -35.25
N SER A 94 4.45 -24.52 -35.84
CA SER A 94 4.55 -24.72 -37.28
C SER A 94 3.20 -24.64 -38.01
N GLY A 95 2.09 -24.82 -37.29
CA GLY A 95 0.74 -24.75 -37.83
C GLY A 95 -0.36 -24.88 -36.76
N GLY A 96 -1.61 -24.71 -37.19
CA GLY A 96 -2.78 -24.73 -36.31
C GLY A 96 -2.96 -26.04 -35.54
N GLU A 97 -2.75 -27.19 -36.17
CA GLU A 97 -2.91 -28.50 -35.51
C GLU A 97 -1.97 -28.67 -34.31
N GLU A 98 -0.70 -28.30 -34.47
CA GLU A 98 0.29 -28.33 -33.39
C GLU A 98 -0.12 -27.38 -32.25
N PHE A 99 -0.52 -26.16 -32.59
CA PHE A 99 -1.03 -25.19 -31.62
C PHE A 99 -2.23 -25.75 -30.84
N LEU A 100 -3.22 -26.30 -31.55
CA LEU A 100 -4.45 -26.85 -30.98
C LEU A 100 -4.15 -28.01 -30.03
N ASN A 101 -3.27 -28.93 -30.42
CA ASN A 101 -2.82 -30.04 -29.58
C ASN A 101 -2.14 -29.53 -28.30
N TYR A 102 -1.31 -28.51 -28.43
CA TYR A 102 -0.60 -27.91 -27.28
C TYR A 102 -1.58 -27.24 -26.31
N VAL A 103 -2.49 -26.38 -26.80
CA VAL A 103 -3.43 -25.63 -25.94
C VAL A 103 -4.58 -26.48 -25.41
N ASN A 104 -4.77 -27.71 -25.86
CA ASN A 104 -5.75 -28.64 -25.31
C ASN A 104 -5.40 -29.05 -23.86
N ASP A 105 -4.11 -29.04 -23.52
CA ASP A 105 -3.63 -29.29 -22.15
C ASP A 105 -3.77 -28.01 -21.28
N PRO A 106 -4.52 -28.06 -20.16
CA PRO A 106 -4.62 -26.95 -19.21
C PRO A 106 -3.27 -26.46 -18.67
N GLU A 107 -2.30 -27.34 -18.47
CA GLU A 107 -0.98 -26.95 -17.93
C GLU A 107 -0.20 -26.12 -18.95
N ASN A 108 -0.32 -26.43 -20.23
CA ASN A 108 0.27 -25.64 -21.29
C ASN A 108 -0.37 -24.24 -21.35
N ARG A 109 -1.70 -24.15 -21.26
CA ARG A 109 -2.40 -22.85 -21.18
C ARG A 109 -1.95 -22.04 -19.96
N ASN A 110 -1.86 -22.69 -18.80
CA ASN A 110 -1.34 -22.06 -17.57
C ASN A 110 0.09 -21.55 -17.74
N SER A 111 0.96 -22.34 -18.36
CA SER A 111 2.35 -21.96 -18.65
C SER A 111 2.41 -20.74 -19.59
N MET A 112 1.59 -20.72 -20.65
CA MET A 112 1.52 -19.59 -21.57
C MET A 112 1.05 -18.31 -20.89
N ARG A 113 -0.02 -18.37 -20.07
CA ARG A 113 -0.50 -17.22 -19.28
C ARG A 113 0.54 -16.73 -18.28
N LYS A 114 1.21 -17.64 -17.54
CA LYS A 114 2.28 -17.30 -16.61
C LYS A 114 3.41 -16.55 -17.32
N LYS A 115 3.89 -17.05 -18.46
CA LYS A 115 4.93 -16.38 -19.27
C LYS A 115 4.48 -14.99 -19.73
N MET A 116 3.24 -14.87 -20.19
CA MET A 116 2.66 -13.59 -20.63
C MET A 116 2.63 -12.55 -19.51
N TRP A 117 2.11 -12.92 -18.33
CA TRP A 117 2.03 -12.02 -17.18
C TRP A 117 3.41 -11.70 -16.58
N PHE A 118 4.30 -12.69 -16.51
CA PHE A 118 5.68 -12.47 -16.05
C PHE A 118 6.42 -11.47 -16.95
N ALA A 119 6.26 -11.57 -18.28
CA ALA A 119 6.82 -10.60 -19.21
C ALA A 119 6.22 -9.19 -19.01
N ARG A 120 4.93 -9.09 -18.64
CA ARG A 120 4.29 -7.80 -18.31
C ARG A 120 4.86 -7.19 -17.04
N ILE A 121 4.98 -7.98 -15.98
CA ILE A 121 5.57 -7.57 -14.70
C ILE A 121 6.98 -7.02 -14.94
N LYS A 122 7.84 -7.78 -15.61
CA LYS A 122 9.20 -7.35 -15.93
C LYS A 122 9.23 -6.02 -16.72
N THR A 123 8.30 -5.84 -17.66
CA THR A 123 8.18 -4.60 -18.43
C THR A 123 7.79 -3.42 -17.55
N LEU A 124 6.82 -3.61 -16.65
CA LEU A 124 6.38 -2.58 -15.71
C LEU A 124 7.48 -2.24 -14.71
N GLU A 125 8.19 -3.23 -14.15
CA GLU A 125 9.34 -3.02 -13.26
C GLU A 125 10.46 -2.23 -13.93
N MET A 126 10.75 -2.50 -15.20
CA MET A 126 11.71 -1.72 -15.98
C MET A 126 11.24 -0.27 -16.17
N GLN A 127 9.96 -0.05 -16.45
CA GLN A 127 9.40 1.30 -16.59
C GLN A 127 9.45 2.09 -15.27
N VAL A 128 9.06 1.46 -14.16
CA VAL A 128 9.14 2.07 -12.82
C VAL A 128 10.58 2.35 -12.45
N SER A 129 11.50 1.41 -12.67
CA SER A 129 12.93 1.61 -12.41
C SER A 129 13.51 2.77 -13.23
N PHE A 130 13.14 2.87 -14.51
CA PHE A 130 13.54 3.99 -15.36
C PHE A 130 13.06 5.31 -14.75
N LEU A 131 11.79 5.42 -14.36
CA LEU A 131 11.26 6.63 -13.74
C LEU A 131 11.94 6.95 -12.40
N LYS A 132 12.13 5.97 -11.51
CA LYS A 132 12.84 6.15 -10.23
C LYS A 132 14.27 6.67 -10.42
N GLN A 133 14.95 6.30 -11.50
CA GLN A 133 16.31 6.75 -11.81
C GLN A 133 16.38 8.15 -12.42
N HIS A 134 15.31 8.62 -13.07
CA HIS A 134 15.32 9.87 -13.85
C HIS A 134 14.42 10.96 -13.25
N ALA A 135 13.59 10.65 -12.28
CA ALA A 135 12.79 11.61 -11.53
C ALA A 135 13.50 12.03 -10.24
N ASP A 136 13.39 13.31 -9.88
CA ASP A 136 13.74 13.77 -8.53
C ASP A 136 12.52 13.53 -7.63
N ILE A 137 12.70 12.74 -6.57
CA ILE A 137 11.63 12.45 -5.60
C ILE A 137 11.01 13.73 -5.04
N ARG A 138 11.80 14.80 -4.84
CA ARG A 138 11.33 16.07 -4.28
C ARG A 138 10.41 16.83 -5.22
N SER A 139 10.48 16.54 -6.52
CA SER A 139 9.71 17.23 -7.56
C SER A 139 8.31 16.64 -7.81
N LEU A 140 7.97 15.55 -7.11
CA LEU A 140 6.66 14.93 -7.25
C LEU A 140 5.56 15.89 -6.83
N LYS A 141 4.51 15.95 -7.65
CA LYS A 141 3.34 16.77 -7.37
C LYS A 141 2.50 16.13 -6.26
N PRO A 142 1.74 16.92 -5.50
CA PRO A 142 0.74 16.39 -4.58
C PRO A 142 -0.21 15.42 -5.26
N ALA A 143 -0.85 14.56 -4.46
CA ALA A 143 -1.94 13.71 -4.92
C ALA A 143 -3.03 14.54 -5.64
N THR A 144 -3.85 13.88 -6.45
CA THR A 144 -5.04 14.47 -7.08
C THR A 144 -6.26 13.59 -6.86
N GLY A 145 -7.46 14.16 -7.03
CA GLY A 145 -8.71 13.42 -6.86
C GLY A 145 -8.94 13.00 -5.41
N TRP A 146 -9.59 11.86 -5.22
CA TRP A 146 -10.03 11.37 -3.90
C TRP A 146 -8.90 11.29 -2.85
N LEU A 147 -7.70 10.82 -3.23
CA LEU A 147 -6.59 10.72 -2.29
C LEU A 147 -6.18 12.09 -1.75
N ARG A 148 -6.21 13.14 -2.59
CA ARG A 148 -5.89 14.50 -2.14
C ARG A 148 -6.93 15.06 -1.20
N GLU A 149 -8.21 14.79 -1.48
CA GLU A 149 -9.30 15.17 -0.58
C GLU A 149 -9.10 14.54 0.80
N ARG A 150 -8.79 13.23 0.82
CA ARG A 150 -8.47 12.49 2.05
C ARG A 150 -7.26 13.06 2.80
N GLN A 151 -6.13 13.33 2.13
CA GLN A 151 -4.96 13.95 2.77
C GLN A 151 -5.31 15.26 3.47
N LEU A 152 -6.12 16.10 2.83
CA LEU A 152 -6.56 17.37 3.42
C LEU A 152 -7.60 17.19 4.54
N ASP A 153 -8.40 16.13 4.50
CA ASP A 153 -9.30 15.75 5.61
C ASP A 153 -8.51 15.26 6.84
N CYS A 154 -7.45 14.47 6.64
CA CYS A 154 -6.49 14.10 7.70
C CYS A 154 -5.94 15.36 8.39
N VAL A 155 -5.42 16.31 7.61
CA VAL A 155 -4.88 17.59 8.13
C VAL A 155 -5.89 18.36 8.97
N ARG A 156 -7.09 18.59 8.43
CA ARG A 156 -8.11 19.39 9.12
C ARG A 156 -8.60 18.70 10.40
N THR A 157 -8.82 17.39 10.32
CA THR A 157 -9.33 16.61 11.45
C THR A 157 -8.30 16.53 12.56
N SER A 158 -7.02 16.32 12.23
CA SER A 158 -5.94 16.35 13.21
C SER A 158 -5.75 17.74 13.80
N ALA A 159 -5.80 18.82 13.01
CA ALA A 159 -5.71 20.18 13.56
C ALA A 159 -6.86 20.49 14.54
N GLU A 160 -8.09 20.05 14.24
CA GLU A 160 -9.24 20.15 15.15
C GLU A 160 -8.98 19.40 16.47
N PHE A 161 -8.51 18.16 16.37
CA PHE A 161 -8.22 17.34 17.55
C PHE A 161 -7.06 17.90 18.40
N LEU A 162 -5.97 18.32 17.76
CA LEU A 162 -4.83 18.91 18.46
C LEU A 162 -5.21 20.22 19.16
N THR A 163 -6.18 20.97 18.63
CA THR A 163 -6.74 22.16 19.31
C THR A 163 -7.53 21.76 20.56
N LEU A 164 -8.28 20.67 20.51
CA LEU A 164 -9.04 20.15 21.66
C LEU A 164 -8.12 19.80 22.84
N ILE A 165 -6.94 19.25 22.57
CA ILE A 165 -5.98 18.82 23.59
C ILE A 165 -4.92 19.88 23.94
N GLU A 166 -4.95 21.07 23.32
CA GLU A 166 -4.00 22.16 23.59
C GLU A 166 -3.88 22.53 25.09
N PRO A 167 -4.96 22.55 25.90
CA PRO A 167 -4.87 22.83 27.33
C PRO A 167 -4.07 21.80 28.16
N LEU A 168 -3.74 20.63 27.59
CA LEU A 168 -2.90 19.62 28.25
C LEU A 168 -1.41 19.98 28.21
N GLU A 169 -1.03 20.96 27.39
CA GLU A 169 0.37 21.37 27.15
C GLU A 169 1.26 20.21 26.65
N ILE A 170 0.68 19.26 25.91
CA ILE A 170 1.39 18.21 25.19
C ILE A 170 1.62 18.61 23.73
N HIS A 171 2.69 18.09 23.12
CA HIS A 171 3.13 18.57 21.81
C HIS A 171 3.31 17.42 20.81
N PRO A 172 2.21 16.78 20.34
CA PRO A 172 2.30 15.80 19.27
C PRO A 172 2.96 16.43 18.04
N PHE A 173 4.01 15.80 17.53
CA PHE A 173 4.78 16.27 16.37
C PHE A 173 4.73 15.26 15.24
N LEU A 174 4.76 15.74 13.99
CA LEU A 174 4.72 14.86 12.80
C LEU A 174 5.91 13.90 12.81
N CYS A 175 5.64 12.63 12.52
CA CYS A 175 6.63 11.57 12.34
C CYS A 175 6.37 10.81 11.02
N GLY A 176 7.16 9.79 10.73
CA GLY A 176 6.94 8.84 9.64
C GLY A 176 6.73 9.49 8.26
N GLY A 177 5.68 9.04 7.57
CA GLY A 177 5.30 9.50 6.22
C GLY A 177 5.03 11.01 6.13
N ASN A 178 4.47 11.60 7.19
CA ASN A 178 4.13 13.03 7.19
C ASN A 178 5.35 13.92 7.46
N LEU A 179 6.27 13.52 8.35
CA LEU A 179 7.51 14.26 8.56
C LEU A 179 8.39 14.23 7.32
N ILE A 180 8.57 13.05 6.72
CA ILE A 180 9.37 12.94 5.50
C ILE A 180 8.68 13.65 4.32
N GLY A 181 7.35 13.68 4.29
CA GLY A 181 6.58 14.50 3.35
C GLY A 181 6.88 15.98 3.50
N TYR A 182 6.87 16.50 4.74
CA TYR A 182 7.24 17.87 5.03
C TYR A 182 8.67 18.19 4.55
N VAL A 183 9.65 17.32 4.82
CA VAL A 183 11.05 17.49 4.42
C VAL A 183 11.24 17.43 2.90
N ARG A 184 10.61 16.45 2.22
CA ARG A 184 10.82 16.19 0.79
C ARG A 184 10.00 17.07 -0.14
N HIS A 185 8.72 17.28 0.21
CA HIS A 185 7.70 17.82 -0.69
C HIS A 185 7.09 19.13 -0.18
N GLY A 186 7.33 19.50 1.09
CA GLY A 186 6.64 20.60 1.75
C GLY A 186 5.16 20.34 2.00
N GLY A 187 4.73 19.07 1.91
CA GLY A 187 3.34 18.62 1.98
C GLY A 187 3.28 17.12 2.28
N PHE A 188 2.23 16.42 1.88
CA PHE A 188 2.20 14.95 1.97
C PHE A 188 3.19 14.28 1.03
N VAL A 189 3.61 13.07 1.39
CA VAL A 189 4.08 12.09 0.40
C VAL A 189 2.89 11.79 -0.56
N PRO A 190 3.05 11.88 -1.89
CA PRO A 190 1.90 11.90 -2.82
C PRO A 190 1.01 10.65 -2.85
N TRP A 191 1.45 9.53 -2.29
CA TRP A 191 0.69 8.28 -2.20
C TRP A 191 0.31 7.91 -0.76
N ASP A 192 0.64 8.75 0.21
CA ASP A 192 0.36 8.55 1.63
C ASP A 192 -1.07 8.97 1.97
N ASP A 193 -1.72 8.27 2.91
CA ASP A 193 -3.17 8.33 3.09
C ASP A 193 -3.66 8.40 4.55
N ASP A 194 -2.74 8.61 5.49
CA ASP A 194 -2.96 8.76 6.92
C ASP A 194 -2.06 9.83 7.54
N ILE A 195 -2.14 10.01 8.86
CA ILE A 195 -1.38 11.01 9.58
C ILE A 195 -0.94 10.51 10.95
N ASP A 196 0.37 10.61 11.19
CA ASP A 196 1.07 10.07 12.33
C ASP A 196 1.72 11.17 13.17
N PHE A 197 1.70 10.94 14.47
CA PHE A 197 2.34 11.81 15.45
C PHE A 197 3.20 11.00 16.41
N SER A 198 4.28 11.60 16.89
CA SER A 198 5.07 11.08 17.99
C SER A 198 4.93 11.95 19.23
N LEU A 199 5.06 11.32 20.40
CA LEU A 199 5.04 11.95 21.72
C LEU A 199 6.12 11.33 22.61
N ILE A 200 6.73 12.14 23.47
CA ILE A 200 7.55 11.60 24.57
C ILE A 200 6.64 10.91 25.59
N ARG A 201 7.10 9.80 26.18
CA ARG A 201 6.38 8.95 27.13
C ARG A 201 5.50 9.69 28.13
N SER A 202 6.02 10.73 28.79
CA SER A 202 5.26 11.49 29.78
C SER A 202 4.01 12.15 29.17
N GLU A 203 4.18 12.78 28.01
CA GLU A 203 3.08 13.39 27.25
C GLU A 203 2.15 12.32 26.66
N TYR A 204 2.72 11.21 26.18
CA TYR A 204 1.96 10.08 25.63
C TYR A 204 1.04 9.42 26.66
N GLU A 205 1.50 9.18 27.89
CA GLU A 205 0.66 8.62 28.95
C GLU A 205 -0.41 9.62 29.42
N GLN A 206 -0.07 10.91 29.52
CA GLN A 206 -1.04 11.98 29.82
C GLN A 206 -2.11 12.06 28.74
N PHE A 207 -1.71 11.97 27.47
CA PHE A 207 -2.59 11.95 26.31
C PHE A 207 -3.55 10.75 26.36
N LYS A 208 -3.03 9.55 26.58
CA LYS A 208 -3.85 8.32 26.68
C LYS A 208 -4.87 8.42 27.80
N GLU A 209 -4.49 8.96 28.95
CA GLU A 209 -5.41 9.14 30.08
C GLU A 209 -6.53 10.13 29.77
N TYR A 210 -6.20 11.27 29.15
CA TYR A 210 -7.21 12.21 28.68
C TYR A 210 -8.18 11.56 27.69
N CYS A 211 -7.66 10.82 26.71
CA CYS A 211 -8.48 10.12 25.73
C CYS A 211 -9.48 9.16 26.39
N ARG A 212 -9.03 8.40 27.40
CA ARG A 212 -9.84 7.43 28.14
C ARG A 212 -10.94 8.05 29.00
N THR A 213 -10.72 9.26 29.52
CA THR A 213 -11.57 9.82 30.57
C THR A 213 -12.39 11.03 30.14
N ASN A 214 -11.97 11.73 29.09
CA ASN A 214 -12.54 13.02 28.70
C ASN A 214 -13.14 13.07 27.29
N LEU A 215 -12.82 12.12 26.40
CA LEU A 215 -13.34 12.18 25.03
C LEU A 215 -14.84 11.87 24.97
N ASN A 216 -15.54 12.68 24.20
CA ASN A 216 -16.92 12.42 23.81
C ASN A 216 -16.94 11.31 22.76
N GLU A 217 -17.29 10.09 23.16
CA GLU A 217 -17.32 8.90 22.29
C GLU A 217 -18.26 9.03 21.07
N LYS A 218 -19.18 10.02 21.06
CA LYS A 218 -20.02 10.30 19.89
C LYS A 218 -19.29 11.04 18.79
N GLU A 219 -18.20 11.74 19.12
CA GLU A 219 -17.43 12.61 18.23
C GLU A 219 -16.01 12.08 18.00
N TRP A 220 -15.42 11.42 19.00
CA TRP A 220 -14.06 10.89 18.94
C TRP A 220 -14.01 9.50 19.55
N CYS A 221 -13.48 8.54 18.82
CA CYS A 221 -13.18 7.21 19.34
C CYS A 221 -11.67 7.04 19.47
N TRP A 222 -11.24 6.20 20.39
CA TRP A 222 -9.84 5.84 20.56
C TRP A 222 -9.69 4.34 20.73
N GLU A 223 -8.50 3.82 20.44
CA GLU A 223 -8.15 2.43 20.66
C GLU A 223 -6.66 2.31 20.97
N ASP A 224 -6.33 1.44 21.92
CA ASP A 224 -4.94 1.07 22.19
C ASP A 224 -4.57 -0.06 21.24
N MET A 225 -3.77 0.26 20.23
CA MET A 225 -3.37 -0.68 19.18
C MET A 225 -2.17 -1.55 19.59
N ALA A 226 -1.78 -1.48 20.87
CA ALA A 226 -0.67 -2.14 21.52
C ALA A 226 0.70 -1.51 21.25
N ASP A 227 1.02 -1.22 19.98
CA ASP A 227 2.27 -0.57 19.57
C ASP A 227 2.13 0.93 19.27
N HIS A 228 0.91 1.45 19.30
CA HIS A 228 0.57 2.86 19.17
C HIS A 228 -0.82 3.10 19.75
N PHE A 229 -1.21 4.37 19.84
CA PHE A 229 -2.55 4.77 20.26
C PHE A 229 -3.22 5.53 19.13
N SER A 230 -4.43 5.12 18.77
CA SER A 230 -5.14 5.71 17.63
C SER A 230 -6.35 6.49 18.11
N VAL A 231 -6.63 7.60 17.43
CA VAL A 231 -7.83 8.40 17.62
C VAL A 231 -8.51 8.63 16.28
N TRP A 232 -9.83 8.44 16.22
CA TRP A 232 -10.64 8.66 15.03
C TRP A 232 -11.74 9.67 15.30
N ARG A 233 -12.01 10.52 14.31
CA ARG A 233 -13.29 11.23 14.23
C ARG A 233 -14.40 10.18 14.11
N CYS A 234 -15.39 10.27 14.96
CA CYS A 234 -16.52 9.35 15.00
C CYS A 234 -17.83 10.08 14.70
N GLN A 235 -18.68 9.43 13.91
CA GLN A 235 -20.04 9.89 13.66
C GLN A 235 -21.00 8.71 13.80
N ASN A 236 -21.87 8.77 14.81
CA ASN A 236 -22.85 7.71 15.12
C ASN A 236 -22.22 6.31 15.27
N GLY A 237 -21.02 6.23 15.87
CA GLY A 237 -20.30 4.97 16.07
C GLY A 237 -19.52 4.46 14.86
N VAL A 238 -19.51 5.19 13.74
CA VAL A 238 -18.67 4.89 12.57
C VAL A 238 -17.36 5.66 12.67
N LYS A 239 -16.22 4.95 12.66
CA LYS A 239 -14.88 5.55 12.60
C LYS A 239 -14.65 6.17 11.22
N GLY A 240 -14.26 7.44 11.19
CA GLY A 240 -13.89 8.19 9.99
C GLY A 240 -12.36 8.34 9.90
N ILE A 241 -11.92 9.58 9.69
CA ILE A 241 -10.49 9.93 9.63
C ILE A 241 -9.82 9.65 10.98
N GLY A 242 -8.73 8.90 10.91
CA GLY A 242 -7.90 8.49 12.05
C GLY A 242 -6.57 9.22 12.06
N MET A 243 -5.94 9.21 13.23
CA MET A 243 -4.57 9.62 13.43
C MET A 243 -3.92 8.72 14.49
N ASP A 244 -2.67 8.36 14.26
CA ASP A 244 -1.93 7.43 15.10
C ASP A 244 -0.85 8.17 15.88
N PHE A 245 -0.66 7.75 17.14
CA PHE A 245 0.29 8.35 18.06
C PHE A 245 1.29 7.30 18.53
N PHE A 246 2.55 7.54 18.26
CA PHE A 246 3.69 6.71 18.58
C PHE A 246 4.48 7.28 19.75
N VAL A 247 5.13 6.42 20.52
CA VAL A 247 5.84 6.82 21.74
C VAL A 247 7.35 6.79 21.57
N LEU A 248 8.00 7.83 22.09
CA LEU A 248 9.43 7.93 22.32
C LEU A 248 9.75 7.91 23.82
N ASP A 249 10.86 7.28 24.20
CA ASP A 249 11.36 7.22 25.57
C ASP A 249 12.71 7.94 25.70
N TYR A 250 12.95 8.53 26.86
CA TYR A 250 14.29 8.90 27.31
C TYR A 250 14.96 7.68 27.95
N TYR A 251 16.19 7.38 27.53
CA TYR A 251 16.97 6.24 28.02
C TYR A 251 18.13 6.69 28.90
N ALA A 252 18.54 5.88 29.85
CA ALA A 252 19.66 6.20 30.74
C ALA A 252 21.00 6.37 29.97
N GLU A 253 21.85 7.26 30.44
CA GLU A 253 23.16 7.59 29.82
C GLU A 253 24.16 6.43 29.82
N ASP A 254 23.93 5.39 30.61
CA ASP A 254 24.75 4.19 30.65
C ASP A 254 24.09 3.01 29.92
N TYR A 255 22.87 3.16 29.41
CA TYR A 255 22.17 2.09 28.70
C TYR A 255 22.73 1.92 27.28
N PRO A 256 23.33 0.77 26.94
CA PRO A 256 23.89 0.57 25.60
C PRO A 256 22.78 0.42 24.55
N PHE A 257 22.92 1.11 23.42
CA PHE A 257 21.94 1.05 22.33
C PHE A 257 21.71 -0.39 21.82
N GLU A 258 22.78 -1.19 21.76
CA GLU A 258 22.69 -2.58 21.29
C GLU A 258 21.87 -3.45 22.25
N ALA A 259 21.90 -3.13 23.55
CA ALA A 259 21.07 -3.81 24.53
C ALA A 259 19.58 -3.45 24.39
N LEU A 260 19.27 -2.23 23.93
CA LEU A 260 17.91 -1.81 23.57
C LEU A 260 17.42 -2.55 22.32
N LEU A 261 18.24 -2.64 21.27
CA LEU A 261 17.88 -3.40 20.06
C LEU A 261 17.65 -4.89 20.37
N ASP A 262 18.50 -5.47 21.22
CA ASP A 262 18.30 -6.83 21.73
C ASP A 262 17.01 -6.98 22.56
N CYS A 263 16.62 -5.94 23.30
CA CYS A 263 15.35 -5.90 24.01
C CYS A 263 14.19 -5.95 23.01
N SER A 264 14.20 -5.04 22.02
CA SER A 264 13.19 -4.96 20.95
C SER A 264 13.02 -6.29 20.23
N ARG A 265 14.12 -6.93 19.80
CA ARG A 265 14.09 -8.23 19.13
C ARG A 265 13.39 -9.29 19.98
N ARG A 266 13.67 -9.36 21.29
CA ARG A 266 13.00 -10.31 22.20
C ARG A 266 11.52 -9.99 22.41
N VAL A 267 11.13 -8.73 22.33
CA VAL A 267 9.71 -8.33 22.36
C VAL A 267 9.02 -8.81 21.09
N ARG A 268 9.62 -8.56 19.92
CA ARG A 268 9.13 -9.04 18.62
C ARG A 268 8.96 -10.55 18.55
N GLU A 269 9.93 -11.31 19.04
CA GLU A 269 9.83 -12.78 19.12
C GLU A 269 8.61 -13.24 19.91
N LYS A 270 8.25 -12.53 20.98
CA LYS A 270 7.03 -12.82 21.75
C LYS A 270 5.77 -12.38 21.02
N LEU A 271 5.81 -11.25 20.31
CA LEU A 271 4.68 -10.77 19.50
C LEU A 271 4.32 -11.76 18.38
N MET A 272 5.30 -12.46 17.79
CA MET A 272 5.02 -13.52 16.80
C MET A 272 4.15 -14.66 17.34
N SER A 273 4.09 -14.83 18.66
CA SER A 273 3.24 -15.83 19.32
C SER A 273 1.91 -15.26 19.82
N ALA A 274 1.68 -13.95 19.70
CA ALA A 274 0.45 -13.31 20.13
C ALA A 274 -0.66 -13.51 19.09
N VAL A 275 -1.80 -14.05 19.52
CA VAL A 275 -2.92 -14.40 18.63
C VAL A 275 -4.06 -13.38 18.67
N SER A 276 -4.01 -12.42 19.60
CA SER A 276 -5.02 -11.37 19.76
C SER A 276 -4.39 -10.02 20.10
N LEU A 277 -5.13 -8.93 19.84
CA LEU A 277 -4.72 -7.58 20.25
C LEU A 277 -4.45 -7.51 21.77
N LYS A 278 -5.29 -8.17 22.57
CA LYS A 278 -5.12 -8.25 24.02
C LYS A 278 -3.81 -8.95 24.43
N ASP A 279 -3.37 -9.96 23.68
CA ASP A 279 -2.09 -10.61 23.93
C ASP A 279 -0.92 -9.71 23.55
N LYS A 280 -1.02 -8.98 22.43
CA LYS A 280 -0.02 -7.98 22.04
C LYS A 280 0.14 -6.89 23.12
N ILE A 281 -0.97 -6.32 23.60
CA ILE A 281 -0.98 -5.33 24.68
C ILE A 281 -0.23 -5.87 25.90
N ARG A 282 -0.54 -7.10 26.34
CA ARG A 282 0.15 -7.72 27.49
C ARG A 282 1.65 -7.95 27.25
N VAL A 283 2.06 -8.27 26.02
CA VAL A 283 3.47 -8.42 25.67
C VAL A 283 4.19 -7.08 25.83
N PHE A 284 3.62 -6.00 25.28
CA PHE A 284 4.19 -4.66 25.39
C PHE A 284 4.16 -4.10 26.80
N GLU A 285 3.04 -4.21 27.54
CA GLU A 285 2.96 -3.79 28.96
C GLU A 285 4.07 -4.42 29.81
N ARG A 286 4.33 -5.72 29.62
CA ARG A 286 5.42 -6.42 30.30
C ARG A 286 6.79 -5.92 29.85
N ALA A 287 6.96 -5.63 28.56
CA ALA A 287 8.19 -5.09 28.01
C ALA A 287 8.49 -3.72 28.59
N VAL A 288 7.53 -2.79 28.52
CA VAL A 288 7.60 -1.44 29.09
C VAL A 288 7.91 -1.51 30.59
N THR A 289 7.16 -2.32 31.35
CA THR A 289 7.38 -2.48 32.80
C THR A 289 8.80 -2.94 33.12
N LYS A 290 9.32 -3.92 32.37
CA LYS A 290 10.70 -4.40 32.56
C LYS A 290 11.73 -3.35 32.13
N ASN A 291 11.42 -2.57 31.09
CA ASN A 291 12.31 -1.58 30.52
C ASN A 291 12.41 -0.28 31.35
N ARG A 292 11.46 -0.03 32.27
CA ARG A 292 11.47 1.15 33.18
C ARG A 292 12.76 1.34 33.98
N GLN A 293 13.54 0.29 34.21
CA GLN A 293 14.84 0.41 34.88
C GLN A 293 15.92 1.10 34.02
N TYR A 294 15.68 1.21 32.71
CA TYR A 294 16.59 1.81 31.72
C TYR A 294 16.03 3.08 31.09
N THR A 295 14.82 3.50 31.47
CA THR A 295 14.24 4.78 31.06
C THR A 295 14.26 5.77 32.22
N VAL A 296 14.42 7.04 31.90
CA VAL A 296 14.55 8.14 32.88
C VAL A 296 13.62 9.29 32.49
N PRO A 297 13.27 10.22 33.40
CA PRO A 297 12.40 11.35 33.05
C PRO A 297 12.97 12.29 31.99
N GLN A 298 14.30 12.41 31.92
CA GLN A 298 15.01 13.21 30.93
C GLN A 298 16.44 12.68 30.74
N SER A 299 16.94 12.72 29.51
CA SER A 299 18.31 12.38 29.13
C SER A 299 18.65 12.98 27.75
N SER A 300 19.94 13.04 27.41
CA SER A 300 20.38 13.32 26.05
C SER A 300 20.07 12.19 25.04
N ARG A 301 19.56 11.04 25.51
CA ARG A 301 19.29 9.85 24.70
C ARG A 301 17.80 9.60 24.55
N ILE A 302 17.29 9.85 23.36
CA ILE A 302 15.90 9.58 23.00
C ILE A 302 15.88 8.42 22.00
N TYR A 303 14.89 7.54 22.11
CA TYR A 303 14.59 6.60 21.03
C TYR A 303 13.14 6.15 21.06
N PHE A 304 12.71 5.41 20.04
CA PHE A 304 11.41 4.75 20.04
C PHE A 304 11.22 3.92 21.31
N GLY A 305 10.03 3.97 21.90
CA GLY A 305 9.70 3.13 23.05
C GLY A 305 9.68 1.64 22.69
N VAL A 306 9.90 0.76 23.67
CA VAL A 306 9.89 -0.71 23.43
C VAL A 306 8.52 -1.27 23.00
N ASP A 307 7.49 -0.43 23.09
CA ASP A 307 6.12 -0.56 22.64
C ASP A 307 5.80 0.36 21.45
N ASN A 308 6.81 0.75 20.67
CA ASN A 308 6.65 1.38 19.37
C ASN A 308 7.30 0.47 18.31
N THR A 309 6.50 -0.02 17.36
CA THR A 309 6.99 -0.92 16.30
C THR A 309 7.71 -0.21 15.17
N GLU A 310 7.75 1.13 15.13
CA GLU A 310 8.60 1.88 14.20
C GLU A 310 10.08 1.51 14.37
N MET A 311 10.51 1.07 15.56
CA MET A 311 11.87 0.52 15.75
C MET A 311 12.12 -0.81 15.03
N ASP A 312 11.11 -1.43 14.42
CA ASP A 312 11.22 -2.67 13.66
C ASP A 312 11.70 -2.44 12.21
N HIS A 313 12.88 -1.86 12.10
CA HIS A 313 13.58 -1.70 10.82
C HIS A 313 15.03 -2.20 10.92
N LYS A 314 15.67 -2.47 9.79
CA LYS A 314 17.01 -3.08 9.75
C LYS A 314 18.16 -2.09 9.99
N TYR A 315 17.86 -0.79 9.91
CA TYR A 315 18.83 0.29 9.94
C TYR A 315 18.69 1.07 11.24
N HIS A 316 19.76 1.31 12.00
CA HIS A 316 19.67 2.16 13.19
C HIS A 316 20.90 3.07 13.30
N LYS A 317 20.67 4.35 13.60
CA LYS A 317 21.70 5.39 13.73
C LYS A 317 22.21 5.60 15.17
N GLY A 318 21.63 4.90 16.13
CA GLY A 318 21.87 5.09 17.56
C GLY A 318 20.73 5.85 18.23
N TYR A 319 20.96 6.32 19.45
CA TYR A 319 20.04 7.23 20.13
C TYR A 319 19.91 8.56 19.37
N ILE A 320 18.71 9.11 19.39
CA ILE A 320 18.36 10.44 18.90
C ILE A 320 18.84 11.45 19.96
N PRO A 321 19.78 12.36 19.62
CA PRO A 321 20.19 13.42 20.53
C PRO A 321 19.03 14.38 20.83
N GLU A 322 18.96 14.90 22.05
CA GLU A 322 17.90 15.82 22.49
C GLU A 322 17.80 17.05 21.56
N GLU A 323 18.92 17.58 21.06
CA GLU A 323 18.97 18.74 20.16
C GLU A 323 18.42 18.47 18.75
N VAL A 324 18.29 17.20 18.35
CA VAL A 324 17.63 16.83 17.08
C VAL A 324 16.13 17.01 17.22
N LEU A 325 15.56 16.69 18.39
CA LEU A 325 14.14 16.78 18.64
C LEU A 325 13.71 18.14 19.19
N PHE A 326 14.42 18.68 20.18
CA PHE A 326 14.02 19.86 20.96
C PHE A 326 14.90 21.10 20.71
N PRO A 327 14.33 22.32 20.86
CA PRO A 327 12.90 22.59 21.03
C PRO A 327 12.11 22.27 19.73
N LEU A 328 10.90 21.74 19.88
CA LEU A 328 10.01 21.51 18.73
C LEU A 328 9.72 22.83 18.01
N LYS A 329 9.49 22.75 16.70
CA LYS A 329 9.17 23.89 15.84
C LYS A 329 7.72 23.81 15.37
N LYS A 330 6.96 24.89 15.53
CA LYS A 330 5.60 24.99 14.96
C LYS A 330 5.69 25.51 13.53
N VAL A 331 5.27 24.72 12.55
CA VAL A 331 5.38 25.02 11.11
C VAL A 331 4.01 25.03 10.45
N LYS A 332 3.88 25.77 9.33
CA LYS A 332 2.70 25.68 8.47
C LYS A 332 2.88 24.52 7.49
N TRP A 333 1.99 23.55 7.54
CA TRP A 333 2.00 22.37 6.66
C TRP A 333 0.57 22.08 6.20
N GLU A 334 0.40 21.98 4.88
CA GLU A 334 -0.91 21.71 4.23
C GLU A 334 -2.06 22.65 4.63
N GLY A 335 -1.73 23.87 5.04
CA GLY A 335 -2.69 24.92 5.42
C GLY A 335 -2.83 25.11 6.93
N GLU A 336 -2.51 24.10 7.74
CA GLU A 336 -2.63 24.10 9.19
C GLU A 336 -1.26 24.21 9.88
N LYS A 337 -1.25 24.26 11.21
CA LYS A 337 -0.02 24.36 12.03
C LYS A 337 0.23 23.08 12.81
N PHE A 338 1.41 22.49 12.62
CA PHE A 338 1.84 21.30 13.34
C PHE A 338 3.22 21.49 13.98
N TRP A 339 3.50 20.69 15.00
CA TRP A 339 4.84 20.57 15.55
C TRP A 339 5.68 19.63 14.69
N VAL A 340 6.95 19.95 14.52
CA VAL A 340 7.97 19.09 13.93
C VAL A 340 9.23 19.12 14.82
N PRO A 341 10.11 18.12 14.72
CA PRO A 341 11.41 18.12 15.40
C PRO A 341 12.23 19.39 15.11
N ASN A 342 13.13 19.75 16.02
CA ASN A 342 14.06 20.88 15.84
C ASN A 342 14.87 20.72 14.54
N GLN A 343 15.31 19.50 14.25
CA GLN A 343 16.06 19.15 13.05
C GLN A 343 15.28 18.06 12.28
N PRO A 344 14.24 18.43 11.50
CA PRO A 344 13.29 17.47 10.93
C PRO A 344 13.94 16.52 9.92
N GLU A 345 14.88 17.01 9.11
CA GLU A 345 15.64 16.18 8.16
C GLU A 345 16.54 15.16 8.90
N GLU A 346 17.19 15.58 9.99
CA GLU A 346 18.06 14.72 10.79
C GLU A 346 17.25 13.68 11.58
N PHE A 347 16.08 14.05 12.12
CA PHE A 347 15.18 13.12 12.79
C PHE A 347 14.63 12.06 11.81
N ALA A 348 14.27 12.45 10.59
CA ALA A 348 13.78 11.51 9.58
C ALA A 348 14.83 10.44 9.21
N LEU A 349 16.13 10.71 9.40
CA LEU A 349 17.21 9.72 9.27
C LEU A 349 17.28 8.72 10.42
N TYR A 350 16.42 8.80 11.44
CA TYR A 350 16.26 7.75 12.45
C TYR A 350 15.09 6.82 12.13
N GLU A 351 14.16 7.27 11.29
CA GLU A 351 12.99 6.51 10.81
C GLU A 351 13.29 5.81 9.47
N PHE A 352 14.12 6.43 8.62
CA PHE A 352 14.41 5.96 7.28
C PHE A 352 15.92 5.93 6.99
N GLU A 353 16.41 4.84 6.39
CA GLU A 353 17.83 4.70 6.00
C GLU A 353 18.28 5.77 4.97
N ASP A 354 17.41 6.09 4.01
CA ASP A 354 17.71 7.07 2.97
C ASP A 354 16.46 7.89 2.63
N ILE A 355 16.43 9.11 3.17
CA ILE A 355 15.32 10.04 2.95
C ILE A 355 15.33 10.69 1.56
N TRP A 356 16.22 10.31 0.63
CA TRP A 356 16.23 10.87 -0.74
C TRP A 356 16.00 9.82 -1.82
N LYS A 357 15.84 8.55 -1.43
CA LYS A 357 15.48 7.46 -2.35
C LYS A 357 13.97 7.21 -2.42
N PHE A 358 13.54 6.82 -3.62
CA PHE A 358 12.21 6.26 -3.84
C PHE A 358 12.05 4.92 -3.12
N PRO A 359 11.00 4.73 -2.31
CA PRO A 359 10.74 3.47 -1.66
C PRO A 359 10.28 2.40 -2.69
N GLU A 360 10.20 1.14 -2.26
CA GLU A 360 9.78 0.02 -3.13
C GLU A 360 8.31 0.13 -3.56
N ASP A 361 7.47 0.64 -2.67
CA ASP A 361 6.03 0.83 -2.79
C ASP A 361 5.63 2.23 -3.28
N VAL A 362 6.54 2.94 -3.96
CA VAL A 362 6.25 4.25 -4.55
C VAL A 362 4.93 4.22 -5.34
N GLY A 363 3.99 5.10 -4.97
CA GLY A 363 2.70 5.22 -5.65
C GLY A 363 1.61 4.27 -5.15
N ILE A 364 1.86 3.49 -4.09
CA ILE A 364 0.91 2.54 -3.51
C ILE A 364 0.48 3.04 -2.12
N PRO A 365 -0.80 3.44 -1.93
CA PRO A 365 -1.34 3.72 -0.60
C PRO A 365 -1.32 2.47 0.27
N ARG A 366 -0.90 2.59 1.53
CA ARG A 366 -0.67 1.45 2.43
C ARG A 366 -1.79 1.23 3.43
N HIS A 367 -2.44 2.29 3.92
CA HIS A 367 -3.24 2.20 5.14
C HIS A 367 -4.73 2.14 4.85
N PHE A 368 -5.19 2.85 3.82
CA PHE A 368 -6.55 2.78 3.32
C PHE A 368 -6.58 2.04 1.98
N GLY A 369 -7.23 0.87 1.99
CA GLY A 369 -7.34 0.03 0.81
C GLY A 369 -7.79 0.83 -0.41
N THR A 370 -7.15 0.60 -1.55
CA THR A 370 -7.58 1.04 -2.87
C THR A 370 -8.86 0.33 -3.32
N ALA A 371 -9.86 0.22 -2.43
CA ALA A 371 -11.23 -0.13 -2.80
C ALA A 371 -11.90 1.11 -3.41
N VAL A 372 -11.27 1.68 -4.43
CA VAL A 372 -11.96 2.50 -5.42
C VAL A 372 -12.38 1.50 -6.50
N ASN A 373 -13.60 0.96 -6.32
CA ASN A 373 -14.28 -0.05 -7.13
C ASN A 373 -14.02 -1.53 -6.74
N GLU A 374 -14.69 -1.99 -5.69
CA GLU A 374 -15.28 -3.35 -5.64
C GLU A 374 -16.80 -3.25 -5.60
#